data_AF-A0A3B3VPK7-F1
#
_entry.id   AF-A0A3B3VPK7-F1
#
_cell.length_a   1.000
_cell.length_b   1.000
_cell.length_c   1.000
_cell.angle_alpha   90.00
_cell.angle_beta   90.00
_cell.angle_gamma   90.00
#
_symmetry.space_group_name_H-M   'P 1'
#
loop_
_entity.id
_entity.type
_entity.pdbx_description
1 polymer ?
#
loop_
_entity_poly.entity_id
_entity_poly.type
_entity_poly.pdbx_seq_one_letter_code
_entity_poly.pdbx_strand_id
1 'polypeptide(L)'
;MCFRDKPPTDGESGGLKKSKKKQKRENAWRPEGPRDPFAMVSVSADKSKYCYTHFNCKEITLQEIQKALHLFSLGTSLPKTLQQAKNHTYRFWDTQPVTKLGDHVTTHGPVEEADASVRSEPCLLPQGFSWDTLDLSSPFVLGELRHLLNENYMEEDDNTIRFNFSPEYLLWALQPPNWLLQWNLGVRVDANKKLVGFIAAVPADVCIYETKKRLVQVRFLCVHKKLRLKRMTPVLIRELTSRVNQQGIYQAVYAAGTVLPTPISSCRYQWHRPLNPRKLMEVNYPGLKQNMNLQRALKFNRLPEVTKIKGLRPMTEADAPRILSLLEKNLSNFHLSPLLSLQEVEHWFLPKENVNDTYVVEADNGALTDMVSFYTVSSRVLNHPVHTDLRAACLLYAVCNATGVADLMQDTLVLAKAKGFDVFCALDVMDNMSFLEKLKFTISDKSVHYYLYNWKCPLMTTLILQTVTARGQCCANPAVKTK
;
A
#
# COMPACT_ATOMS: atom_id res chain seq x y z
N MET A 1 38.40 -33.55 -41.54
CA MET A 1 39.21 -34.03 -42.69
C MET A 1 38.40 -33.72 -43.93
N CYS A 2 38.87 -33.00 -44.95
CA CYS A 2 40.22 -32.47 -45.21
C CYS A 2 40.21 -31.04 -45.80
N PHE A 3 41.42 -30.49 -45.94
CA PHE A 3 41.91 -29.28 -46.63
C PHE A 3 40.99 -28.66 -47.71
N ARG A 4 40.75 -27.33 -47.71
CA ARG A 4 41.63 -26.21 -48.16
C ARG A 4 42.06 -26.32 -49.63
N ASP A 5 41.85 -25.25 -50.42
CA ASP A 5 42.92 -24.54 -51.15
C ASP A 5 42.52 -23.16 -51.73
N LYS A 6 43.54 -22.33 -51.96
CA LYS A 6 43.64 -20.92 -52.49
C LYS A 6 45.17 -20.63 -52.71
N PRO A 7 45.66 -19.52 -53.34
CA PRO A 7 45.02 -18.30 -53.87
C PRO A 7 44.91 -18.36 -55.42
N PRO A 8 45.45 -17.48 -56.34
CA PRO A 8 46.14 -16.15 -56.26
C PRO A 8 45.14 -14.97 -55.99
N THR A 9 45.38 -13.63 -56.06
CA THR A 9 46.35 -12.66 -56.65
C THR A 9 46.25 -12.43 -58.19
N ASP A 10 46.61 -11.32 -58.85
CA ASP A 10 47.03 -9.92 -58.54
C ASP A 10 46.16 -8.93 -59.40
N GLY A 11 46.18 -7.59 -59.35
CA GLY A 11 47.05 -6.61 -58.68
C GLY A 11 46.54 -5.14 -58.81
N GLU A 12 47.47 -4.17 -58.65
CA GLU A 12 47.32 -2.70 -58.46
C GLU A 12 46.60 -1.94 -59.62
N SER A 13 46.07 -0.70 -59.51
CA SER A 13 46.74 0.56 -59.08
C SER A 13 45.83 1.83 -59.24
N GLY A 14 46.10 2.92 -58.49
CA GLY A 14 45.70 4.34 -58.75
C GLY A 14 44.20 4.75 -58.77
N GLY A 15 43.75 5.99 -58.51
CA GLY A 15 44.37 7.13 -57.79
C GLY A 15 44.27 8.52 -58.47
N LEU A 16 43.27 9.39 -58.15
CA LEU A 16 43.42 10.86 -57.91
C LEU A 16 42.11 11.69 -57.65
N LYS A 17 42.15 12.53 -56.60
CA LYS A 17 41.66 13.93 -56.42
C LYS A 17 40.27 14.45 -56.94
N LYS A 18 39.42 14.76 -55.94
CA LYS A 18 38.74 16.07 -55.65
C LYS A 18 37.54 16.63 -56.47
N SER A 19 36.49 16.95 -55.69
CA SER A 19 35.67 18.19 -55.70
C SER A 19 34.46 18.37 -56.64
N LYS A 20 33.26 18.45 -56.02
CA LYS A 20 32.26 19.53 -56.24
C LYS A 20 31.23 19.55 -55.09
N LYS A 21 30.61 20.71 -54.83
CA LYS A 21 29.62 20.93 -53.75
C LYS A 21 28.48 21.83 -54.25
N LYS A 22 27.25 21.33 -54.33
CA LYS A 22 26.00 22.11 -54.44
C LYS A 22 24.79 21.28 -53.97
N GLN A 23 23.66 21.94 -53.75
CA GLN A 23 22.56 21.45 -52.90
C GLN A 23 21.32 20.94 -53.65
N LYS A 24 20.44 20.28 -52.88
CA LYS A 24 18.96 20.40 -52.89
C LYS A 24 18.15 19.50 -53.84
N ARG A 25 17.58 18.43 -53.26
CA ARG A 25 16.11 18.27 -53.15
C ARG A 25 15.72 17.27 -52.06
N GLU A 26 14.46 17.33 -51.62
CA GLU A 26 13.89 16.57 -50.50
C GLU A 26 13.20 15.25 -50.93
N ASN A 27 12.65 14.57 -49.92
CA ASN A 27 11.70 13.44 -49.90
C ASN A 27 12.33 12.04 -49.71
N ALA A 28 11.77 11.15 -48.87
CA ALA A 28 10.75 11.31 -47.81
C ALA A 28 10.77 10.05 -46.90
N TRP A 29 9.81 9.92 -45.97
CA TRP A 29 9.48 8.69 -45.21
C TRP A 29 10.48 8.21 -44.13
N ARG A 30 10.37 8.77 -42.93
CA ARG A 30 10.29 7.98 -41.68
C ARG A 30 9.24 8.61 -40.74
N PRO A 31 8.43 7.82 -40.01
CA PRO A 31 7.47 8.37 -39.05
C PRO A 31 8.18 8.87 -37.80
N GLU A 32 7.87 10.09 -37.36
CA GLU A 32 8.37 10.62 -36.09
C GLU A 32 7.51 10.11 -34.92
N GLY A 33 8.14 9.50 -33.92
CA GLY A 33 7.50 9.23 -32.64
C GLY A 33 7.30 10.52 -31.82
N PRO A 34 6.35 10.55 -30.86
CA PRO A 34 6.08 11.75 -30.07
C PRO A 34 7.30 12.16 -29.23
N ARG A 35 7.75 13.41 -29.43
CA ARG A 35 8.90 14.01 -28.72
C ARG A 35 8.54 14.40 -27.28
N ASP A 36 9.57 14.47 -26.42
CA ASP A 36 9.44 14.76 -25.00
C ASP A 36 9.07 16.23 -24.71
N PRO A 37 8.00 16.53 -23.93
CA PRO A 37 7.63 17.89 -23.55
C PRO A 37 8.67 18.69 -22.75
N PHE A 38 9.67 18.06 -22.11
CA PHE A 38 10.63 18.79 -21.26
C PHE A 38 11.63 19.69 -22.01
N ALA A 39 11.69 19.61 -23.35
CA ALA A 39 12.65 20.36 -24.16
C ALA A 39 12.38 21.88 -24.32
N MET A 40 11.34 22.44 -23.69
CA MET A 40 10.92 23.85 -23.86
C MET A 40 11.18 24.78 -22.66
N VAL A 41 11.87 24.34 -21.60
CA VAL A 41 12.07 25.15 -20.37
C VAL A 41 13.56 25.20 -19.96
N SER A 42 14.43 25.70 -20.84
CA SER A 42 15.88 25.83 -20.56
C SER A 42 16.64 26.86 -21.42
N VAL A 43 16.03 28.00 -21.77
CA VAL A 43 16.74 29.11 -22.46
C VAL A 43 16.44 30.47 -21.82
N SER A 44 17.44 31.35 -21.83
CA SER A 44 17.41 32.78 -21.47
C SER A 44 16.90 33.15 -20.08
N ALA A 45 17.81 33.13 -19.11
CA ALA A 45 17.85 34.13 -18.05
C ALA A 45 19.02 35.10 -18.33
N ASP A 46 18.75 36.26 -18.94
CA ASP A 46 19.56 37.48 -18.73
C ASP A 46 18.85 38.76 -19.23
N LYS A 47 19.21 39.89 -18.61
CA LYS A 47 19.00 41.31 -18.99
C LYS A 47 17.59 41.88 -19.13
N SER A 48 17.40 43.00 -18.43
CA SER A 48 16.22 43.86 -18.45
C SER A 48 16.33 44.99 -19.49
N LYS A 49 15.20 45.37 -20.09
CA LYS A 49 14.81 46.77 -20.39
C LYS A 49 13.33 46.85 -20.84
N TYR A 50 12.74 48.03 -20.67
CA TYR A 50 11.34 48.31 -21.00
C TYR A 50 11.10 48.36 -22.52
N CYS A 51 9.95 47.85 -22.97
CA CYS A 51 8.98 48.61 -23.79
C CYS A 51 7.66 47.85 -23.95
N TYR A 52 6.54 48.58 -24.03
CA TYR A 52 5.21 48.04 -24.32
C TYR A 52 4.92 48.08 -25.84
N THR A 53 4.44 46.99 -26.42
CA THR A 53 3.47 47.02 -27.56
C THR A 53 2.83 45.65 -27.81
N HIS A 54 1.53 45.64 -28.08
CA HIS A 54 0.77 44.62 -28.84
C HIS A 54 0.95 43.13 -28.48
N PHE A 55 0.17 42.68 -27.48
CA PHE A 55 -0.21 41.27 -27.35
C PHE A 55 -1.24 40.91 -28.43
N ASN A 56 -0.85 40.10 -29.43
CA ASN A 56 -1.78 39.60 -30.45
C ASN A 56 -2.25 38.19 -30.07
N CYS A 57 -3.27 38.12 -29.21
CA CYS A 57 -3.72 36.87 -28.61
C CYS A 57 -4.53 36.05 -29.61
N LYS A 58 -3.95 34.98 -30.15
CA LYS A 58 -4.72 33.99 -30.93
C LYS A 58 -5.78 33.35 -30.03
N GLU A 59 -7.03 33.38 -30.50
CA GLU A 59 -8.15 32.73 -29.82
C GLU A 59 -7.91 31.22 -29.76
N ILE A 60 -7.77 30.67 -28.56
CA ILE A 60 -7.76 29.21 -28.36
C ILE A 60 -9.20 28.75 -28.58
N THR A 61 -9.44 27.91 -29.60
CA THR A 61 -10.82 27.60 -29.98
C THR A 61 -11.52 26.82 -28.87
N LEU A 62 -12.84 27.00 -28.75
CA LEU A 62 -13.64 26.27 -27.74
C LEU A 62 -13.49 24.74 -27.89
N GLN A 63 -13.26 24.25 -29.12
CA GLN A 63 -12.98 22.84 -29.39
C GLN A 63 -11.58 22.41 -28.93
N GLU A 64 -10.55 23.26 -28.97
CA GLU A 64 -9.24 22.95 -28.39
C GLU A 64 -9.30 22.96 -26.86
N ILE A 65 -10.06 23.88 -26.26
CA ILE A 65 -10.34 23.88 -24.83
C ILE A 65 -11.11 22.61 -24.43
N GLN A 66 -12.13 22.20 -25.20
CA GLN A 66 -12.86 20.95 -24.97
C GLN A 66 -11.99 19.71 -25.19
N LYS A 67 -11.11 19.67 -26.20
CA LYS A 67 -10.15 18.57 -26.42
C LYS A 67 -9.10 18.50 -25.32
N ALA A 68 -8.60 19.63 -24.84
CA ALA A 68 -7.71 19.70 -23.69
C ALA A 68 -8.43 19.22 -22.41
N LEU A 69 -9.65 19.70 -22.14
CA LEU A 69 -10.49 19.20 -21.05
C LEU A 69 -10.77 17.70 -21.17
N HIS A 70 -10.95 17.16 -22.38
CA HIS A 70 -11.13 15.72 -22.60
C HIS A 70 -9.84 14.91 -22.38
N LEU A 71 -8.68 15.48 -22.74
CA LEU A 71 -7.36 14.89 -22.46
C LEU A 71 -7.01 14.96 -20.96
N PHE A 72 -7.46 15.99 -20.24
CA PHE A 72 -7.31 16.10 -18.78
C PHE A 72 -8.35 15.28 -18.00
N SER A 73 -9.55 15.05 -18.55
CA SER A 73 -10.55 14.15 -17.96
C SER A 73 -10.30 12.67 -18.26
N LEU A 74 -9.45 12.37 -19.26
CA LEU A 74 -8.75 11.09 -19.41
C LEU A 74 -7.61 10.90 -18.39
N GLY A 75 -7.77 11.45 -17.17
CA GLY A 75 -6.98 11.08 -16.01
C GLY A 75 -7.28 9.64 -15.61
N THR A 76 -6.52 8.69 -16.16
CA THR A 76 -6.71 7.25 -15.93
C THR A 76 -6.52 6.90 -14.46
N SER A 77 -7.63 6.69 -13.77
CA SER A 77 -7.68 6.16 -12.41
C SER A 77 -6.88 4.85 -12.31
N LEU A 78 -6.18 4.65 -11.19
CA LEU A 78 -5.43 3.42 -10.97
C LEU A 78 -6.41 2.24 -11.02
N PRO A 79 -6.07 1.17 -11.73
CA PRO A 79 -7.00 0.09 -12.01
C PRO A 79 -7.39 -0.61 -10.70
N LYS A 80 -8.69 -0.64 -10.41
CA LYS A 80 -9.25 -1.34 -9.24
C LYS A 80 -9.51 -2.83 -9.54
N THR A 81 -9.37 -3.26 -10.81
CA THR A 81 -9.54 -4.66 -11.24
C THR A 81 -8.40 -5.15 -12.14
N LEU A 82 -8.14 -6.46 -12.12
CA LEU A 82 -7.14 -7.11 -12.98
C LEU A 82 -7.40 -6.90 -14.48
N GLN A 83 -8.65 -6.68 -14.90
CA GLN A 83 -9.00 -6.37 -16.30
C GLN A 83 -8.55 -4.96 -16.69
N GLN A 84 -8.80 -3.96 -15.82
CA GLN A 84 -8.31 -2.60 -16.05
C GLN A 84 -6.76 -2.56 -16.03
N ALA A 85 -6.13 -3.35 -15.16
CA ALA A 85 -4.67 -3.42 -15.02
C ALA A 85 -3.96 -3.91 -16.29
N LYS A 86 -4.51 -4.93 -16.97
CA LYS A 86 -3.96 -5.43 -18.24
C LYS A 86 -3.94 -4.39 -19.36
N ASN A 87 -4.81 -3.38 -19.28
CA ASN A 87 -4.93 -2.32 -20.28
C ASN A 87 -4.21 -1.02 -19.86
N HIS A 88 -3.51 -0.99 -18.71
CA HIS A 88 -2.88 0.20 -18.15
C HIS A 88 -1.35 0.15 -18.32
N THR A 89 -0.73 1.22 -18.83
CA THR A 89 0.74 1.32 -18.96
C THR A 89 1.37 1.88 -17.68
N TYR A 90 2.31 1.16 -17.06
CA TYR A 90 2.82 1.51 -15.72
C TYR A 90 4.24 2.10 -15.76
N ARG A 91 4.42 3.24 -16.45
CA ARG A 91 5.73 3.88 -16.75
C ARG A 91 6.74 4.04 -15.59
N PHE A 92 6.32 3.88 -14.33
CA PHE A 92 7.21 3.76 -13.18
C PHE A 92 7.58 2.29 -12.89
N TRP A 93 6.59 1.43 -12.62
CA TRP A 93 6.79 0.01 -12.29
C TRP A 93 7.44 -0.79 -13.43
N ASP A 94 7.24 -0.37 -14.69
CA ASP A 94 7.97 -0.90 -15.86
C ASP A 94 9.51 -0.74 -15.76
N THR A 95 9.99 0.08 -14.82
CA THR A 95 11.41 0.39 -14.53
C THR A 95 11.87 -0.10 -13.14
N GLN A 96 11.15 -1.01 -12.49
CA GLN A 96 11.46 -1.51 -11.15
C GLN A 96 11.58 -3.05 -11.15
N PRO A 97 12.32 -3.66 -10.20
CA PRO A 97 12.42 -5.12 -10.03
C PRO A 97 11.13 -5.74 -9.49
N VAL A 98 10.11 -5.77 -10.34
CA VAL A 98 8.81 -6.43 -10.12
C VAL A 98 8.46 -7.30 -11.32
N THR A 99 7.74 -8.39 -11.09
CA THR A 99 7.24 -9.28 -12.14
C THR A 99 6.15 -8.60 -12.95
N LYS A 100 6.10 -8.79 -14.29
CA LYS A 100 5.17 -8.06 -15.16
C LYS A 100 3.83 -8.79 -15.28
N LEU A 101 2.80 -8.05 -15.70
CA LEU A 101 1.42 -8.56 -15.76
C LEU A 101 1.27 -9.55 -16.93
N GLY A 102 1.41 -10.84 -16.62
CA GLY A 102 1.36 -11.94 -17.59
C GLY A 102 2.53 -12.93 -17.49
N ASP A 103 3.57 -12.59 -16.72
CA ASP A 103 4.73 -13.47 -16.54
C ASP A 103 4.35 -14.71 -15.72
N HIS A 104 4.44 -15.90 -16.33
CA HIS A 104 4.23 -17.18 -15.64
C HIS A 104 5.50 -17.59 -14.88
N VAL A 105 5.69 -17.02 -13.69
CA VAL A 105 6.84 -17.31 -12.82
C VAL A 105 6.70 -18.70 -12.18
N THR A 106 7.60 -19.61 -12.55
CA THR A 106 7.75 -20.95 -11.96
C THR A 106 8.97 -21.10 -11.05
N THR A 107 9.78 -20.04 -10.92
CA THR A 107 11.03 -20.04 -10.12
C THR A 107 10.93 -19.12 -8.92
N HIS A 108 11.76 -19.38 -7.90
CA HIS A 108 11.85 -18.60 -6.67
C HIS A 108 13.20 -17.89 -6.63
N GLY A 109 13.26 -16.62 -6.23
CA GLY A 109 14.52 -15.88 -6.09
C GLY A 109 14.39 -14.37 -6.29
N PRO A 110 15.51 -13.61 -6.31
CA PRO A 110 15.50 -12.20 -6.66
C PRO A 110 15.10 -11.97 -8.13
N VAL A 111 14.69 -10.73 -8.45
CA VAL A 111 14.44 -10.27 -9.83
C VAL A 111 15.72 -9.66 -10.42
N GLU A 112 16.39 -8.81 -9.63
CA GLU A 112 17.70 -8.21 -9.87
C GLU A 112 18.64 -8.66 -8.74
N GLU A 113 19.85 -9.11 -9.10
CA GLU A 113 20.89 -9.42 -8.12
C GLU A 113 21.41 -8.14 -7.42
N ALA A 114 22.04 -8.28 -6.26
CA ALA A 114 22.46 -7.14 -5.45
C ALA A 114 23.66 -6.39 -6.06
N ASP A 115 23.40 -5.25 -6.69
CA ASP A 115 24.45 -4.32 -7.13
C ASP A 115 25.25 -3.79 -5.93
N ALA A 116 26.56 -4.02 -5.94
CA ALA A 116 27.49 -3.52 -4.91
C ALA A 116 27.65 -1.99 -4.89
N SER A 117 27.11 -1.28 -5.89
CA SER A 117 27.19 0.17 -6.07
C SER A 117 25.88 0.86 -5.65
N VAL A 118 25.50 0.71 -4.38
CA VAL A 118 24.33 1.41 -3.83
C VAL A 118 24.58 2.92 -3.82
N ARG A 119 23.62 3.71 -4.32
CA ARG A 119 23.73 5.19 -4.31
C ARG A 119 23.72 5.73 -2.88
N SER A 120 24.75 6.51 -2.54
CA SER A 120 24.87 7.20 -1.25
C SER A 120 24.13 8.56 -1.23
N GLU A 121 23.95 9.20 -2.39
CA GLU A 121 23.29 10.51 -2.49
C GLU A 121 21.75 10.38 -2.52
N PRO A 122 21.00 11.20 -1.75
CA PRO A 122 19.55 11.22 -1.78
C PRO A 122 18.96 11.55 -3.15
N CYS A 123 17.75 11.07 -3.42
CA CYS A 123 17.04 11.39 -4.64
C CYS A 123 16.73 12.89 -4.75
N LEU A 124 17.06 13.51 -5.90
CA LEU A 124 16.79 14.92 -6.15
C LEU A 124 15.29 15.22 -6.08
N LEU A 125 14.91 16.06 -5.13
CA LEU A 125 13.57 16.64 -5.03
C LEU A 125 13.42 17.85 -5.97
N PRO A 126 12.18 18.22 -6.36
CA PRO A 126 11.93 19.51 -7.00
C PRO A 126 12.35 20.68 -6.11
N GLN A 127 12.69 21.82 -6.71
CA GLN A 127 13.08 23.02 -5.96
C GLN A 127 12.00 23.44 -4.94
N GLY A 128 12.44 23.76 -3.72
CA GLY A 128 11.57 24.15 -2.60
C GLY A 128 10.98 22.99 -1.78
N PHE A 129 11.50 21.76 -1.95
CA PHE A 129 11.22 20.62 -1.08
C PHE A 129 12.52 20.03 -0.51
N SER A 130 12.49 19.68 0.77
CA SER A 130 13.59 19.03 1.48
C SER A 130 13.17 17.67 2.05
N TRP A 131 14.08 16.71 2.05
CA TRP A 131 13.94 15.48 2.83
C TRP A 131 13.99 15.77 4.33
N ASP A 132 13.16 15.08 5.09
CA ASP A 132 13.21 15.05 6.55
C ASP A 132 13.13 13.58 7.03
N THR A 133 13.70 13.29 8.19
CA THR A 133 13.69 11.94 8.77
C THR A 133 12.95 12.00 10.10
N LEU A 134 11.74 11.43 10.14
CA LEU A 134 10.78 11.73 11.20
C LEU A 134 11.06 10.92 12.46
N ASP A 135 11.59 11.58 13.49
CA ASP A 135 11.62 11.02 14.84
C ASP A 135 10.22 11.06 15.47
N LEU A 136 9.60 9.88 15.54
CA LEU A 136 8.27 9.69 16.11
C LEU A 136 8.28 9.77 17.64
N SER A 137 9.46 9.72 18.27
CA SER A 137 9.63 9.95 19.72
C SER A 137 9.28 11.41 20.10
N SER A 138 9.37 12.33 19.14
CA SER A 138 8.92 13.72 19.32
C SER A 138 7.40 13.85 19.13
N PRO A 139 6.63 14.26 20.16
CA PRO A 139 5.18 14.37 20.06
C PRO A 139 4.73 15.44 19.06
N PHE A 140 5.58 16.43 18.76
CA PHE A 140 5.33 17.43 17.72
C PHE A 140 5.35 16.80 16.33
N VAL A 141 6.39 16.04 16.00
CA VAL A 141 6.56 15.38 14.69
C VAL A 141 5.49 14.30 14.48
N LEU A 142 5.18 13.54 15.53
CA LEU A 142 4.08 12.58 15.52
C LEU A 142 2.72 13.27 15.29
N GLY A 143 2.51 14.46 15.86
CA GLY A 143 1.34 15.31 15.61
C GLY A 143 1.23 15.80 14.15
N GLU A 144 2.35 16.22 13.55
CA GLU A 144 2.39 16.59 12.12
C GLU A 144 2.08 15.42 11.20
N LEU A 145 2.67 14.24 11.47
CA LEU A 145 2.40 13.01 10.71
C LEU A 145 0.93 12.60 10.83
N ARG A 146 0.39 12.61 12.05
CA ARG A 146 -1.04 12.34 12.31
C ARG A 146 -1.94 13.31 11.54
N HIS A 147 -1.61 14.60 11.49
CA HIS A 147 -2.36 15.59 10.71
C HIS A 147 -2.27 15.34 9.20
N LEU A 148 -1.08 15.01 8.67
CA LEU A 148 -0.92 14.66 7.25
C LEU A 148 -1.80 13.46 6.90
N LEU A 149 -1.72 12.37 7.66
CA LEU A 149 -2.45 11.14 7.41
C LEU A 149 -3.97 11.32 7.52
N ASN A 150 -4.47 11.91 8.62
CA ASN A 150 -5.92 12.06 8.83
C ASN A 150 -6.60 12.91 7.72
N GLU A 151 -5.90 13.90 7.15
CA GLU A 151 -6.42 14.74 6.05
C GLU A 151 -6.12 14.19 4.64
N ASN A 152 -5.08 13.36 4.46
CA ASN A 152 -4.54 13.01 3.13
C ASN A 152 -4.27 11.51 2.88
N TYR A 153 -4.68 10.60 3.77
CA TYR A 153 -4.47 9.15 3.55
C TYR A 153 -5.57 8.48 2.71
N MET A 154 -6.81 9.02 2.71
CA MET A 154 -7.91 8.49 1.88
C MET A 154 -7.92 9.08 0.46
N GLU A 155 -8.22 8.25 -0.54
CA GLU A 155 -8.40 8.70 -1.93
C GLU A 155 -9.76 9.38 -2.15
N GLU A 156 -10.83 8.78 -1.62
CA GLU A 156 -12.21 9.25 -1.75
C GLU A 156 -12.41 10.59 -0.99
N ASP A 157 -12.98 11.59 -1.66
CA ASP A 157 -13.42 12.87 -1.06
C ASP A 157 -14.78 12.71 -0.35
N ASP A 158 -14.91 11.61 0.39
CA ASP A 158 -16.06 11.26 1.19
C ASP A 158 -16.17 12.24 2.37
N ASN A 159 -17.01 13.25 2.20
CA ASN A 159 -17.40 14.22 3.23
C ASN A 159 -18.27 13.60 4.36
N THR A 160 -18.16 12.28 4.55
CA THR A 160 -18.90 11.44 5.49
C THR A 160 -17.98 10.81 6.53
N ILE A 161 -16.82 10.24 6.14
CA ILE A 161 -15.94 9.49 7.03
C ILE A 161 -14.45 9.65 6.62
N ARG A 162 -13.57 9.98 7.57
CA ARG A 162 -12.10 9.94 7.42
C ARG A 162 -11.45 9.08 8.50
N PHE A 163 -10.26 8.54 8.27
CA PHE A 163 -9.50 7.89 9.35
C PHE A 163 -9.00 8.91 10.38
N ASN A 164 -9.00 8.49 11.65
CA ASN A 164 -8.48 9.22 12.79
C ASN A 164 -7.44 8.32 13.48
N PHE A 165 -6.23 8.29 12.94
CA PHE A 165 -5.13 7.57 13.57
C PHE A 165 -4.82 8.19 14.92
N SER A 166 -4.64 7.35 15.95
CA SER A 166 -4.16 7.80 17.25
C SER A 166 -2.63 7.83 17.28
N PRO A 167 -1.99 8.63 18.15
CA PRO A 167 -0.54 8.61 18.32
C PRO A 167 -0.01 7.20 18.64
N GLU A 168 -0.72 6.48 19.51
CA GLU A 168 -0.34 5.16 20.02
C GLU A 168 -0.41 4.10 18.91
N TYR A 169 -1.43 4.17 18.05
CA TYR A 169 -1.54 3.31 16.87
C TYR A 169 -0.42 3.57 15.86
N LEU A 170 -0.02 4.83 15.65
CA LEU A 170 1.08 5.17 14.75
C LEU A 170 2.42 4.67 15.31
N LEU A 171 2.70 4.87 16.60
CA LEU A 171 3.91 4.34 17.26
C LEU A 171 3.94 2.81 17.18
N TRP A 172 2.85 2.12 17.54
CA TRP A 172 2.72 0.68 17.41
C TRP A 172 2.97 0.18 15.97
N ALA A 173 2.43 0.87 14.97
CA ALA A 173 2.54 0.48 13.57
C ALA A 173 3.84 0.92 12.87
N LEU A 174 4.69 1.76 13.49
CA LEU A 174 5.92 2.31 12.90
C LEU A 174 7.20 2.02 13.71
N GLN A 175 7.08 1.65 14.99
CA GLN A 175 8.22 1.31 15.87
C GLN A 175 8.14 -0.14 16.41
N PRO A 176 8.08 -1.18 15.57
CA PRO A 176 8.31 -2.56 16.02
C PRO A 176 9.79 -2.78 16.36
N PRO A 177 10.14 -3.91 17.01
CA PRO A 177 11.53 -4.28 17.28
C PRO A 177 12.44 -4.14 16.05
N ASN A 178 13.66 -3.62 16.26
CA ASN A 178 14.65 -3.32 15.22
C ASN A 178 14.25 -2.23 14.20
N TRP A 179 13.25 -1.37 14.48
CA TRP A 179 12.96 -0.20 13.65
C TRP A 179 14.16 0.74 13.54
N LEU A 180 14.31 1.41 12.38
CA LEU A 180 15.41 2.33 12.11
C LEU A 180 14.84 3.70 11.70
N LEU A 181 15.25 4.76 12.43
CA LEU A 181 14.80 6.13 12.22
C LEU A 181 14.91 6.60 10.75
N GLN A 182 16.01 6.24 10.09
CA GLN A 182 16.30 6.57 8.69
C GLN A 182 15.29 6.06 7.66
N TRP A 183 14.40 5.12 8.02
CA TRP A 183 13.34 4.58 7.18
C TRP A 183 12.00 5.32 7.32
N ASN A 184 11.84 6.25 8.28
CA ASN A 184 10.67 7.11 8.43
C ASN A 184 10.84 8.40 7.61
N LEU A 185 10.46 8.37 6.33
CA LEU A 185 10.77 9.44 5.38
C LEU A 185 9.67 10.49 5.30
N GLY A 186 9.98 11.71 5.71
CA GLY A 186 9.19 12.90 5.45
C GLY A 186 9.67 13.67 4.23
N VAL A 187 8.75 14.34 3.54
CA VAL A 187 9.07 15.45 2.62
C VAL A 187 8.41 16.71 3.14
N ARG A 188 9.21 17.77 3.34
CA ARG A 188 8.75 19.09 3.75
C ARG A 188 8.87 20.10 2.62
N VAL A 189 8.05 21.14 2.65
CA VAL A 189 8.20 22.34 1.81
C VAL A 189 9.13 23.32 2.51
N ASP A 190 10.16 23.83 1.83
CA ASP A 190 11.17 24.67 2.48
C ASP A 190 10.63 25.99 3.03
N ALA A 191 9.73 26.63 2.26
CA ALA A 191 9.23 27.97 2.56
C ALA A 191 8.30 28.04 3.80
N ASN A 192 7.75 26.92 4.28
CA ASN A 192 6.87 26.89 5.45
C ASN A 192 7.07 25.67 6.37
N LYS A 193 8.07 24.83 6.07
CA LYS A 193 8.43 23.58 6.74
C LYS A 193 7.30 22.57 6.96
N LYS A 194 6.14 22.73 6.29
CA LYS A 194 5.01 21.80 6.40
C LYS A 194 5.36 20.44 5.79
N LEU A 195 5.07 19.37 6.52
CA LEU A 195 5.10 17.99 6.01
C LEU A 195 4.01 17.77 4.92
N VAL A 196 4.42 17.27 3.76
CA VAL A 196 3.55 17.10 2.57
C VAL A 196 3.64 15.73 1.89
N GLY A 197 4.58 14.88 2.30
CA GLY A 197 4.67 13.48 1.91
C GLY A 197 5.26 12.65 3.03
N PHE A 198 4.85 11.40 3.12
CA PHE A 198 5.40 10.41 4.04
C PHE A 198 5.44 9.02 3.40
N ILE A 199 6.49 8.25 3.72
CA ILE A 199 6.56 6.80 3.48
C ILE A 199 7.43 6.18 4.58
N ALA A 200 7.09 4.98 5.05
CA ALA A 200 7.86 4.27 6.05
C ALA A 200 8.22 2.85 5.60
N ALA A 201 9.34 2.34 6.11
CA ALA A 201 9.65 0.91 6.13
C ALA A 201 9.93 0.46 7.57
N VAL A 202 9.46 -0.75 7.90
CA VAL A 202 9.81 -1.47 9.14
C VAL A 202 10.47 -2.79 8.76
N PRO A 203 11.36 -3.37 9.58
CA PRO A 203 11.90 -4.70 9.29
C PRO A 203 10.78 -5.75 9.39
N ALA A 204 10.91 -6.84 8.63
CA ALA A 204 10.14 -8.05 8.85
C ALA A 204 10.91 -9.26 8.31
N ASP A 205 11.08 -10.30 9.14
CA ASP A 205 11.51 -11.61 8.66
C ASP A 205 10.28 -12.38 8.15
N VAL A 206 10.39 -13.01 6.99
CA VAL A 206 9.25 -13.61 6.27
C VAL A 206 9.67 -14.94 5.63
N CYS A 207 8.79 -15.94 5.71
CA CYS A 207 8.90 -17.19 4.96
C CYS A 207 8.11 -17.06 3.66
N ILE A 208 8.77 -17.25 2.51
CA ILE A 208 8.19 -17.17 1.17
C ILE A 208 8.34 -18.56 0.54
N TYR A 209 7.26 -19.34 0.54
CA TYR A 209 7.31 -20.80 0.44
C TYR A 209 8.34 -21.35 1.45
N GLU A 210 9.31 -22.15 1.01
CA GLU A 210 10.37 -22.73 1.85
C GLU A 210 11.50 -21.73 2.19
N THR A 211 11.54 -20.56 1.55
CA THR A 211 12.66 -19.62 1.64
C THR A 211 12.43 -18.57 2.73
N LYS A 212 13.22 -18.63 3.81
CA LYS A 212 13.27 -17.60 4.86
C LYS A 212 14.12 -16.41 4.40
N LYS A 213 13.58 -15.18 4.48
CA LYS A 213 14.28 -13.94 4.12
C LYS A 213 13.95 -12.81 5.10
N ARG A 214 14.99 -12.04 5.43
CA ARG A 214 14.87 -10.70 6.01
C ARG A 214 14.53 -9.71 4.90
N LEU A 215 13.43 -8.99 5.06
CA LEU A 215 12.98 -7.96 4.13
C LEU A 215 12.49 -6.74 4.92
N VAL A 216 12.01 -5.71 4.22
CA VAL A 216 11.27 -4.61 4.86
C VAL A 216 9.79 -4.61 4.45
N GLN A 217 8.91 -4.30 5.39
CA GLN A 217 7.51 -4.06 5.12
C GLN A 217 7.27 -2.55 4.93
N VAL A 218 6.80 -2.14 3.74
CA VAL A 218 6.47 -0.74 3.47
C VAL A 218 5.12 -0.40 4.10
N ARG A 219 5.01 0.77 4.75
CA ARG A 219 3.80 1.25 5.44
C ARG A 219 3.55 2.75 5.19
N PHE A 220 2.29 3.17 5.38
CA PHE A 220 1.84 4.57 5.42
C PHE A 220 2.27 5.51 4.26
N LEU A 221 2.37 4.99 3.03
CA LEU A 221 2.61 5.82 1.84
C LEU A 221 1.50 6.88 1.67
N CYS A 222 1.83 8.15 1.89
CA CYS A 222 0.90 9.26 1.85
C CYS A 222 1.50 10.47 1.09
N VAL A 223 0.69 11.09 0.23
CA VAL A 223 1.03 12.35 -0.44
C VAL A 223 -0.14 13.32 -0.28
N HIS A 224 0.19 14.54 0.18
CA HIS A 224 -0.77 15.64 0.38
C HIS A 224 -1.62 15.86 -0.88
N LYS A 225 -2.94 16.01 -0.74
CA LYS A 225 -3.90 15.99 -1.85
C LYS A 225 -3.49 16.93 -3.01
N LYS A 226 -2.97 18.12 -2.70
CA LYS A 226 -2.52 19.13 -3.69
C LYS A 226 -1.28 18.74 -4.51
N LEU A 227 -0.58 17.66 -4.17
CA LEU A 227 0.65 17.19 -4.84
C LEU A 227 0.51 15.82 -5.53
N ARG A 228 -0.64 15.13 -5.39
CA ARG A 228 -0.85 13.74 -5.84
C ARG A 228 -0.62 13.47 -7.34
N LEU A 229 -0.48 14.50 -8.19
CA LEU A 229 -0.17 14.36 -9.62
C LEU A 229 1.28 14.72 -10.01
N LYS A 230 2.09 15.26 -9.08
CA LYS A 230 3.47 15.71 -9.37
C LYS A 230 4.53 14.60 -9.36
N ARG A 231 4.12 13.33 -9.53
CA ARG A 231 4.98 12.13 -9.48
C ARG A 231 5.85 12.00 -8.20
N MET A 232 5.42 12.57 -7.08
CA MET A 232 6.14 12.47 -5.79
C MET A 232 6.27 11.01 -5.32
N THR A 233 5.24 10.18 -5.50
CA THR A 233 5.22 8.77 -5.08
C THR A 233 6.41 7.94 -5.64
N PRO A 234 6.71 7.95 -6.96
CA PRO A 234 7.96 7.43 -7.52
C PRO A 234 9.26 7.88 -6.82
N VAL A 235 9.34 9.12 -6.35
CA VAL A 235 10.55 9.66 -5.69
C VAL A 235 10.64 9.18 -4.24
N LEU A 236 9.52 9.16 -3.52
CA LEU A 236 9.41 8.56 -2.18
C LEU A 236 9.83 7.09 -2.17
N ILE A 237 9.35 6.30 -3.15
CA ILE A 237 9.69 4.88 -3.26
C ILE A 237 11.19 4.69 -3.54
N ARG A 238 11.75 5.44 -4.49
CA ARG A 238 13.18 5.33 -4.85
C ARG A 238 14.12 5.73 -3.70
N GLU A 239 13.80 6.78 -2.96
CA GLU A 239 14.58 7.18 -1.77
C GLU A 239 14.52 6.08 -0.69
N LEU A 240 13.33 5.52 -0.43
CA LEU A 240 13.16 4.43 0.54
C LEU A 240 13.95 3.19 0.13
N THR A 241 13.86 2.76 -1.13
CA THR A 241 14.66 1.65 -1.67
C THR A 241 16.16 1.94 -1.50
N SER A 242 16.63 3.17 -1.78
CA SER A 242 18.06 3.50 -1.62
C SER A 242 18.53 3.33 -0.17
N ARG A 243 17.77 3.83 0.81
CA ARG A 243 18.13 3.71 2.25
C ARG A 243 17.92 2.32 2.83
N VAL A 244 17.12 1.47 2.20
CA VAL A 244 16.95 0.06 2.56
C VAL A 244 18.12 -0.77 1.98
N ASN A 245 18.48 -0.53 0.71
CA ASN A 245 19.65 -1.14 0.06
C ASN A 245 20.97 -0.75 0.79
N GLN A 246 21.09 0.47 1.30
CA GLN A 246 22.23 0.91 2.13
C GLN A 246 22.39 0.12 3.43
N GLN A 247 21.37 -0.63 3.87
CA GLN A 247 21.42 -1.55 5.02
C GLN A 247 21.56 -3.02 4.60
N GLY A 248 21.89 -3.29 3.32
CA GLY A 248 22.08 -4.64 2.79
C GLY A 248 20.80 -5.45 2.58
N ILE A 249 19.62 -4.83 2.71
CA ILE A 249 18.32 -5.46 2.41
C ILE A 249 17.88 -5.00 1.03
N TYR A 250 17.51 -5.94 0.16
CA TYR A 250 17.13 -5.63 -1.24
C TYR A 250 15.69 -6.02 -1.58
N GLN A 251 15.01 -6.71 -0.65
CA GLN A 251 13.63 -7.18 -0.79
C GLN A 251 12.68 -6.36 0.09
N ALA A 252 11.46 -6.16 -0.38
CA ALA A 252 10.39 -5.57 0.42
C ALA A 252 9.06 -6.28 0.20
N VAL A 253 8.12 -6.14 1.14
CA VAL A 253 6.73 -6.58 1.00
C VAL A 253 5.79 -5.42 1.25
N TYR A 254 4.75 -5.31 0.44
CA TYR A 254 3.77 -4.22 0.52
C TYR A 254 2.38 -4.68 0.05
N ALA A 255 1.36 -3.90 0.40
CA ALA A 255 0.00 -4.12 -0.04
C ALA A 255 -0.61 -2.82 -0.59
N ALA A 256 -1.58 -2.95 -1.49
CA ALA A 256 -2.33 -1.82 -2.04
C ALA A 256 -3.78 -2.21 -2.36
N GLY A 257 -4.71 -1.25 -2.23
CA GLY A 257 -6.10 -1.38 -2.70
C GLY A 257 -6.29 -1.07 -4.19
N THR A 258 -5.18 -0.88 -4.93
CA THR A 258 -5.13 -0.66 -6.38
C THR A 258 -4.24 -1.73 -7.00
N VAL A 259 -4.57 -2.18 -8.21
CA VAL A 259 -3.78 -3.19 -8.91
C VAL A 259 -2.52 -2.57 -9.52
N LEU A 260 -1.37 -3.06 -9.09
CA LEU A 260 -0.04 -2.82 -9.64
C LEU A 260 0.54 -4.11 -10.28
N PRO A 261 1.59 -4.05 -11.12
CA PRO A 261 2.30 -5.23 -11.62
C PRO A 261 3.24 -5.81 -10.55
N THR A 262 3.20 -7.09 -10.19
CA THR A 262 2.13 -8.08 -10.35
C THR A 262 1.77 -8.60 -8.96
N PRO A 263 0.48 -8.72 -8.61
CA PRO A 263 0.09 -9.15 -7.27
C PRO A 263 0.40 -10.63 -7.09
N ILE A 264 1.23 -10.98 -6.10
CA ILE A 264 1.52 -12.38 -5.75
C ILE A 264 0.25 -13.12 -5.27
N SER A 265 -0.71 -12.38 -4.71
CA SER A 265 -2.07 -12.82 -4.41
C SER A 265 -2.99 -11.61 -4.22
N SER A 266 -4.29 -11.84 -4.12
CA SER A 266 -5.31 -10.79 -4.07
C SER A 266 -6.52 -11.20 -3.25
N CYS A 267 -6.71 -10.53 -2.11
CA CYS A 267 -7.99 -10.46 -1.42
C CYS A 267 -9.00 -9.80 -2.33
N ARG A 268 -10.06 -10.53 -2.69
CA ARG A 268 -11.10 -10.03 -3.59
C ARG A 268 -12.06 -9.11 -2.85
N TYR A 269 -12.32 -9.41 -1.57
CA TYR A 269 -13.31 -8.70 -0.78
C TYR A 269 -12.84 -8.49 0.66
N GLN A 270 -12.81 -7.23 1.10
CA GLN A 270 -12.89 -6.93 2.53
C GLN A 270 -14.32 -7.18 3.02
N TRP A 271 -14.44 -7.89 4.15
CA TRP A 271 -15.72 -8.26 4.75
C TRP A 271 -16.01 -7.39 5.98
N HIS A 272 -17.28 -7.08 6.19
CA HIS A 272 -17.75 -6.20 7.25
C HIS A 272 -18.88 -6.85 8.06
N ARG A 273 -18.82 -6.77 9.39
CA ARG A 273 -19.80 -7.33 10.31
C ARG A 273 -20.39 -6.21 11.17
N PRO A 274 -21.64 -5.79 10.91
CA PRO A 274 -22.27 -4.70 11.66
C PRO A 274 -22.52 -5.12 13.13
N LEU A 275 -21.85 -4.46 14.08
CA LEU A 275 -22.08 -4.63 15.52
C LEU A 275 -23.11 -3.61 16.04
N ASN A 276 -23.08 -2.40 15.49
CA ASN A 276 -24.03 -1.31 15.74
C ASN A 276 -24.75 -0.88 14.43
N PRO A 277 -25.72 -1.68 13.94
CA PRO A 277 -26.40 -1.39 12.66
C PRO A 277 -27.08 -0.02 12.62
N ARG A 278 -27.56 0.49 13.77
CA ARG A 278 -28.23 1.78 13.86
C ARG A 278 -27.31 2.92 13.43
N LYS A 279 -26.21 3.09 14.16
CA LYS A 279 -25.24 4.15 13.87
C LYS A 279 -24.65 4.02 12.47
N LEU A 280 -24.35 2.79 12.04
CA LEU A 280 -23.80 2.51 10.71
C LEU A 280 -24.77 2.88 9.57
N MET A 281 -26.08 2.70 9.75
CA MET A 281 -27.09 3.18 8.80
C MET A 281 -27.25 4.71 8.86
N GLU A 282 -27.29 5.29 10.06
CA GLU A 282 -27.39 6.76 10.25
C GLU A 282 -26.23 7.52 9.59
N VAL A 283 -24.99 6.98 9.64
CA VAL A 283 -23.81 7.58 8.97
C VAL A 283 -23.57 7.10 7.53
N ASN A 284 -24.48 6.29 6.95
CA ASN A 284 -24.35 5.69 5.62
C ASN A 284 -22.98 4.99 5.36
N TYR A 285 -22.53 4.16 6.30
CA TYR A 285 -21.21 3.52 6.21
C TYR A 285 -21.09 2.62 4.94
N PRO A 286 -20.00 2.72 4.14
CA PRO A 286 -19.85 1.99 2.88
C PRO A 286 -19.96 0.45 2.97
N GLY A 287 -20.52 -0.18 1.94
CA GLY A 287 -20.63 -1.65 1.84
C GLY A 287 -21.82 -2.27 2.60
N LEU A 288 -22.64 -1.47 3.29
CA LEU A 288 -23.90 -1.94 3.87
C LEU A 288 -24.99 -2.06 2.79
N LYS A 289 -25.59 -3.25 2.69
CA LYS A 289 -26.73 -3.49 1.80
C LYS A 289 -27.96 -2.73 2.30
N GLN A 290 -28.28 -1.61 1.64
CA GLN A 290 -29.32 -0.65 2.04
C GLN A 290 -30.76 -1.20 2.04
N ASN A 291 -30.99 -2.43 1.53
CA ASN A 291 -32.32 -3.02 1.33
C ASN A 291 -32.93 -3.65 2.60
N MET A 292 -32.61 -3.15 3.80
CA MET A 292 -33.21 -3.62 5.07
C MET A 292 -33.63 -2.48 5.99
N ASN A 293 -34.87 -2.53 6.48
CA ASN A 293 -35.36 -1.73 7.60
C ASN A 293 -34.47 -1.94 8.85
N LEU A 294 -34.18 -0.85 9.56
CA LEU A 294 -33.40 -0.83 10.81
C LEU A 294 -33.82 -1.92 11.82
N GLN A 295 -35.11 -2.14 12.04
CA GLN A 295 -35.59 -3.19 12.97
C GLN A 295 -35.19 -4.60 12.51
N ARG A 296 -35.24 -4.86 11.18
CA ARG A 296 -34.79 -6.12 10.58
C ARG A 296 -33.28 -6.25 10.69
N ALA A 297 -32.53 -5.18 10.45
CA ALA A 297 -31.07 -5.15 10.59
C ALA A 297 -30.63 -5.40 12.05
N LEU A 298 -31.29 -4.80 13.04
CA LEU A 298 -31.03 -5.03 14.46
C LEU A 298 -31.33 -6.48 14.87
N LYS A 299 -32.49 -7.04 14.47
CA LYS A 299 -32.84 -8.44 14.75
C LYS A 299 -31.89 -9.43 14.05
N PHE A 300 -31.51 -9.17 12.80
CA PHE A 300 -30.59 -10.02 12.04
C PHE A 300 -29.16 -10.02 12.61
N ASN A 301 -28.71 -8.85 13.07
CA ASN A 301 -27.34 -8.67 13.58
C ASN A 301 -27.20 -8.86 15.09
N ARG A 302 -28.26 -9.16 15.84
CA ARG A 302 -28.19 -9.42 17.29
C ARG A 302 -27.16 -10.54 17.59
N LEU A 303 -26.28 -10.23 18.53
CA LEU A 303 -25.31 -11.15 19.14
C LEU A 303 -25.70 -11.42 20.60
N PRO A 304 -25.19 -12.50 21.21
CA PRO A 304 -25.22 -12.69 22.67
C PRO A 304 -24.60 -11.52 23.44
N GLU A 305 -24.82 -11.52 24.76
CA GLU A 305 -24.25 -10.54 25.69
C GLU A 305 -23.08 -11.12 26.52
N VAL A 306 -22.94 -12.45 26.53
CA VAL A 306 -21.86 -13.20 27.20
C VAL A 306 -21.24 -14.18 26.21
N THR A 307 -19.94 -14.42 26.32
CA THR A 307 -19.18 -15.41 25.52
C THR A 307 -19.50 -16.84 25.95
N LYS A 308 -19.45 -17.79 25.02
CA LYS A 308 -19.71 -19.22 25.25
C LYS A 308 -18.47 -20.00 25.70
N ILE A 309 -17.29 -19.64 25.19
CA ILE A 309 -16.05 -20.40 25.36
C ILE A 309 -15.52 -20.22 26.77
N LYS A 310 -15.32 -21.34 27.47
CA LYS A 310 -14.63 -21.38 28.77
C LYS A 310 -13.14 -21.11 28.57
N GLY A 311 -12.49 -20.46 29.53
CA GLY A 311 -11.06 -20.16 29.47
C GLY A 311 -10.67 -19.03 28.50
N LEU A 312 -11.64 -18.37 27.84
CA LEU A 312 -11.41 -17.20 27.00
C LEU A 312 -11.06 -15.98 27.87
N ARG A 313 -9.80 -15.54 27.83
CA ARG A 313 -9.27 -14.42 28.61
C ARG A 313 -8.35 -13.51 27.78
N PRO A 314 -8.08 -12.25 28.20
CA PRO A 314 -7.04 -11.45 27.58
C PRO A 314 -5.66 -12.14 27.65
N MET A 315 -4.81 -11.85 26.65
CA MET A 315 -3.40 -12.22 26.67
C MET A 315 -2.64 -11.48 27.79
N THR A 316 -1.70 -12.17 28.41
CA THR A 316 -0.68 -11.62 29.32
C THR A 316 0.72 -11.83 28.75
N GLU A 317 1.74 -11.17 29.31
CA GLU A 317 3.15 -11.33 28.88
C GLU A 317 3.63 -12.79 29.03
N ALA A 318 3.19 -13.51 30.07
CA ALA A 318 3.51 -14.91 30.29
C ALA A 318 2.95 -15.87 29.20
N ASP A 319 1.99 -15.41 28.40
CA ASP A 319 1.44 -16.18 27.27
C ASP A 319 2.27 -16.04 25.99
N ALA A 320 3.10 -14.99 25.87
CA ALA A 320 3.84 -14.67 24.64
C ALA A 320 4.67 -15.83 24.05
N PRO A 321 5.47 -16.62 24.82
CA PRO A 321 6.20 -17.76 24.25
C PRO A 321 5.28 -18.92 23.85
N ARG A 322 4.14 -19.10 24.52
CA ARG A 322 3.13 -20.12 24.15
C ARG A 322 2.42 -19.73 22.85
N ILE A 323 2.08 -18.44 22.73
CA ILE A 323 1.50 -17.82 21.53
C ILE A 323 2.46 -17.92 20.34
N LEU A 324 3.77 -17.72 20.54
CA LEU A 324 4.76 -17.86 19.48
C LEU A 324 4.73 -19.27 18.87
N SER A 325 4.84 -20.33 19.67
CA SER A 325 4.79 -21.71 19.15
C SER A 325 3.42 -22.09 18.57
N LEU A 326 2.33 -21.54 19.10
CA LEU A 326 0.97 -21.68 18.56
C LEU A 326 0.84 -21.03 17.17
N LEU A 327 1.41 -19.83 17.01
CA LEU A 327 1.51 -19.12 15.74
C LEU A 327 2.37 -19.92 14.77
N GLU A 328 3.64 -20.20 15.07
CA GLU A 328 4.57 -20.91 14.17
C GLU A 328 3.96 -22.19 13.57
N LYS A 329 3.30 -23.00 14.39
CA LYS A 329 2.62 -24.24 13.96
C LYS A 329 1.44 -24.03 13.01
N ASN A 330 0.73 -22.91 13.12
CA ASN A 330 -0.31 -22.55 12.16
C ASN A 330 0.28 -21.85 10.92
N LEU A 331 1.27 -20.99 11.15
CA LEU A 331 1.94 -20.16 10.14
C LEU A 331 2.72 -21.00 9.10
N SER A 332 3.08 -22.25 9.44
CA SER A 332 3.71 -23.20 8.52
C SER A 332 2.77 -23.77 7.45
N ASN A 333 1.44 -23.65 7.60
CA ASN A 333 0.47 -24.27 6.68
C ASN A 333 0.22 -23.46 5.39
N PHE A 334 0.91 -22.33 5.19
CA PHE A 334 0.63 -21.37 4.12
C PHE A 334 1.91 -20.80 3.51
N HIS A 335 1.83 -20.35 2.26
CA HIS A 335 3.00 -20.00 1.44
C HIS A 335 3.63 -18.62 1.73
N LEU A 336 2.99 -17.77 2.52
CA LEU A 336 3.54 -16.48 2.95
C LEU A 336 3.15 -16.18 4.40
N SER A 337 4.14 -16.24 5.29
CA SER A 337 3.96 -16.03 6.73
C SER A 337 5.11 -15.21 7.32
N PRO A 338 4.85 -14.36 8.33
CA PRO A 338 5.91 -13.69 9.07
C PRO A 338 6.65 -14.71 9.94
N LEU A 339 7.96 -14.52 10.10
CA LEU A 339 8.76 -15.16 11.12
C LEU A 339 8.87 -14.16 12.27
N LEU A 340 8.26 -14.49 13.42
CA LEU A 340 8.13 -13.56 14.54
C LEU A 340 9.11 -13.93 15.65
N SER A 341 9.87 -12.96 16.14
CA SER A 341 10.59 -13.07 17.41
C SER A 341 9.65 -12.88 18.61
N LEU A 342 10.09 -13.31 19.80
CA LEU A 342 9.33 -13.11 21.05
C LEU A 342 8.98 -11.63 21.28
N GLN A 343 9.94 -10.72 21.03
CA GLN A 343 9.74 -9.27 21.15
C GLN A 343 8.70 -8.73 20.15
N GLU A 344 8.61 -9.30 18.95
CA GLU A 344 7.57 -8.95 17.99
C GLU A 344 6.21 -9.51 18.39
N VAL A 345 6.15 -10.70 19.00
CA VAL A 345 4.91 -11.23 19.57
C VAL A 345 4.41 -10.34 20.70
N GLU A 346 5.27 -9.95 21.62
CA GLU A 346 4.95 -8.98 22.68
C GLU A 346 4.50 -7.64 22.09
N HIS A 347 5.22 -7.08 21.10
CA HIS A 347 4.87 -5.79 20.51
C HIS A 347 3.53 -5.81 19.76
N TRP A 348 3.28 -6.82 18.94
CA TRP A 348 2.08 -6.92 18.10
C TRP A 348 0.84 -7.45 18.83
N PHE A 349 1.00 -8.34 19.81
CA PHE A 349 -0.14 -9.02 20.45
C PHE A 349 -0.43 -8.61 21.89
N LEU A 350 0.52 -8.08 22.67
CA LEU A 350 0.21 -7.62 24.03
C LEU A 350 -0.88 -6.52 23.96
N PRO A 351 -2.04 -6.66 24.65
CA PRO A 351 -3.16 -5.74 24.47
C PRO A 351 -2.84 -4.31 24.94
N LYS A 352 -3.01 -3.32 24.05
CA LYS A 352 -2.82 -1.89 24.33
C LYS A 352 -4.12 -1.15 24.05
N GLU A 353 -4.61 -0.41 25.04
CA GLU A 353 -5.95 0.19 25.00
C GLU A 353 -6.15 1.06 23.74
N ASN A 354 -7.26 0.83 23.03
CA ASN A 354 -7.62 1.52 21.79
C ASN A 354 -6.62 1.34 20.61
N VAL A 355 -5.67 0.40 20.71
CA VAL A 355 -4.73 0.03 19.63
C VAL A 355 -4.96 -1.42 19.20
N ASN A 356 -4.73 -2.40 20.07
CA ASN A 356 -4.85 -3.83 19.78
C ASN A 356 -5.43 -4.61 20.97
N ASP A 357 -6.23 -5.61 20.66
CA ASP A 357 -6.91 -6.48 21.62
C ASP A 357 -6.65 -7.94 21.25
N THR A 358 -5.95 -8.68 22.12
CA THR A 358 -5.68 -10.12 21.95
C THR A 358 -6.28 -10.93 23.08
N TYR A 359 -6.94 -12.01 22.70
CA TYR A 359 -7.56 -12.99 23.59
C TYR A 359 -7.00 -14.38 23.29
N VAL A 360 -6.86 -15.17 24.35
CA VAL A 360 -6.43 -16.57 24.31
C VAL A 360 -7.47 -17.46 24.96
N VAL A 361 -7.57 -18.71 24.51
CA VAL A 361 -8.35 -19.77 25.14
C VAL A 361 -7.38 -20.69 25.87
N GLU A 362 -7.47 -20.71 27.19
CA GLU A 362 -6.73 -21.64 28.05
C GLU A 362 -7.64 -22.83 28.40
N ALA A 363 -7.22 -24.04 28.05
CA ALA A 363 -7.95 -25.26 28.37
C ALA A 363 -7.73 -25.67 29.83
N ASP A 364 -8.55 -26.60 30.34
CA ASP A 364 -8.53 -27.06 31.74
C ASP A 364 -7.18 -27.67 32.21
N ASN A 365 -6.25 -27.93 31.28
CA ASN A 365 -4.89 -28.41 31.53
C ASN A 365 -3.81 -27.30 31.53
N GLY A 366 -4.19 -26.02 31.41
CA GLY A 366 -3.27 -24.88 31.34
C GLY A 366 -2.57 -24.69 29.98
N ALA A 367 -2.95 -25.46 28.94
CA ALA A 367 -2.45 -25.25 27.59
C ALA A 367 -3.30 -24.21 26.85
N LEU A 368 -2.65 -23.34 26.08
CA LEU A 368 -3.36 -22.44 25.15
C LEU A 368 -3.72 -23.23 23.88
N THR A 369 -5.01 -23.33 23.58
CA THR A 369 -5.49 -24.04 22.40
C THR A 369 -5.64 -23.12 21.19
N ASP A 370 -6.20 -21.94 21.43
CA ASP A 370 -6.69 -21.03 20.41
C ASP A 370 -6.37 -19.57 20.79
N MET A 371 -6.20 -18.69 19.80
CA MET A 371 -6.00 -17.26 20.01
C MET A 371 -6.72 -16.43 18.95
N VAL A 372 -7.04 -15.19 19.29
CA VAL A 372 -7.59 -14.22 18.34
C VAL A 372 -7.13 -12.81 18.72
N SER A 373 -6.67 -12.05 17.72
CA SER A 373 -6.30 -10.65 17.90
C SER A 373 -6.97 -9.75 16.87
N PHE A 374 -7.28 -8.53 17.28
CA PHE A 374 -7.80 -7.50 16.40
C PHE A 374 -7.31 -6.11 16.80
N TYR A 375 -7.09 -5.24 15.81
CA TYR A 375 -6.70 -3.84 16.03
C TYR A 375 -7.86 -2.87 15.83
N THR A 376 -7.78 -1.75 16.54
CA THR A 376 -8.68 -0.62 16.40
C THR A 376 -8.31 0.21 15.19
N VAL A 377 -9.29 0.52 14.35
CA VAL A 377 -9.24 1.60 13.36
C VAL A 377 -10.36 2.57 13.71
N SER A 378 -9.98 3.71 14.27
CA SER A 378 -10.89 4.82 14.53
C SER A 378 -11.05 5.68 13.28
N SER A 379 -12.28 6.09 13.02
CA SER A 379 -12.62 7.00 11.92
C SER A 379 -13.49 8.13 12.43
N ARG A 380 -13.18 9.37 12.03
CA ARG A 380 -14.00 10.55 12.30
C ARG A 380 -15.12 10.64 11.28
N VAL A 381 -16.35 10.76 11.76
CA VAL A 381 -17.54 11.07 10.95
C VAL A 381 -17.59 12.58 10.73
N LEU A 382 -17.91 13.00 9.50
CA LEU A 382 -17.97 14.39 9.08
C LEU A 382 -19.42 14.80 8.81
N ASN A 383 -19.73 16.08 9.08
CA ASN A 383 -21.00 16.73 8.75
C ASN A 383 -22.27 16.07 9.33
N HIS A 384 -22.14 15.21 10.34
CA HIS A 384 -23.25 14.52 11.01
C HIS A 384 -23.48 15.11 12.42
N PRO A 385 -24.73 15.41 12.83
CA PRO A 385 -24.99 16.15 14.07
C PRO A 385 -24.87 15.33 15.37
N VAL A 386 -25.07 14.00 15.31
CA VAL A 386 -25.07 13.12 16.52
C VAL A 386 -23.79 12.31 16.67
N HIS A 387 -23.32 11.66 15.61
CA HIS A 387 -22.11 10.81 15.62
C HIS A 387 -20.88 11.58 15.12
N THR A 388 -19.85 11.71 15.95
CA THR A 388 -18.56 12.33 15.59
C THR A 388 -17.49 11.32 15.18
N ASP A 389 -17.56 10.10 15.71
CA ASP A 389 -16.52 9.08 15.57
C ASP A 389 -17.13 7.68 15.45
N LEU A 390 -16.42 6.79 14.75
CA LEU A 390 -16.80 5.41 14.46
C LEU A 390 -15.61 4.50 14.77
N ARG A 391 -15.85 3.44 15.57
CA ARG A 391 -14.82 2.46 15.94
C ARG A 391 -14.97 1.20 15.09
N ALA A 392 -13.95 0.87 14.29
CA ALA A 392 -13.89 -0.36 13.54
C ALA A 392 -12.83 -1.31 14.11
N ALA A 393 -13.20 -2.56 14.39
CA ALA A 393 -12.25 -3.62 14.71
C ALA A 393 -11.75 -4.28 13.41
N CYS A 394 -10.48 -4.67 13.37
CA CYS A 394 -9.83 -5.34 12.25
C CYS A 394 -9.19 -6.65 12.72
N LEU A 395 -9.65 -7.81 12.22
CA LEU A 395 -9.02 -9.10 12.50
C LEU A 395 -7.53 -9.09 12.07
N LEU A 396 -6.68 -9.56 12.98
CA LEU A 396 -5.23 -9.66 12.85
C LEU A 396 -4.78 -10.96 13.53
N TYR A 397 -4.82 -12.07 12.79
CA TYR A 397 -4.65 -13.45 13.22
C TYR A 397 -5.79 -13.98 14.11
N ALA A 398 -6.34 -15.12 13.67
CA ALA A 398 -7.00 -16.09 14.53
C ALA A 398 -6.31 -17.44 14.31
N VAL A 399 -6.07 -18.18 15.40
CA VAL A 399 -5.56 -19.55 15.38
C VAL A 399 -6.53 -20.40 16.18
N CYS A 400 -6.98 -21.51 15.60
CA CYS A 400 -7.96 -22.41 16.20
C CYS A 400 -7.47 -23.85 16.00
N ASN A 401 -7.16 -24.56 17.09
CA ASN A 401 -6.77 -25.96 17.08
C ASN A 401 -7.78 -26.87 17.79
N ALA A 402 -8.55 -26.36 18.76
CA ALA A 402 -9.47 -27.16 19.58
C ALA A 402 -10.91 -26.68 19.50
N THR A 403 -11.14 -25.36 19.54
CA THR A 403 -12.49 -24.80 19.32
C THR A 403 -12.81 -24.65 17.84
N GLY A 404 -14.11 -24.56 17.50
CA GLY A 404 -14.52 -24.25 16.14
C GLY A 404 -14.27 -22.78 15.81
N VAL A 405 -13.59 -22.49 14.69
CA VAL A 405 -13.24 -21.10 14.27
C VAL A 405 -14.44 -20.17 14.28
N ALA A 406 -15.63 -20.68 13.91
CA ALA A 406 -16.87 -19.90 13.91
C ALA A 406 -17.39 -19.54 15.31
N ASP A 407 -17.14 -20.37 16.34
CA ASP A 407 -17.52 -20.06 17.72
C ASP A 407 -16.51 -19.10 18.37
N LEU A 408 -15.19 -19.30 18.15
CA LEU A 408 -14.16 -18.35 18.57
C LEU A 408 -14.41 -16.96 17.98
N MET A 409 -14.69 -16.89 16.68
CA MET A 409 -15.05 -15.65 16.02
C MET A 409 -16.42 -15.11 16.43
N GLN A 410 -17.39 -15.95 16.83
CA GLN A 410 -18.66 -15.46 17.40
C GLN A 410 -18.43 -14.74 18.72
N ASP A 411 -17.64 -15.33 19.63
CA ASP A 411 -17.32 -14.71 20.93
C ASP A 411 -16.43 -13.47 20.77
N THR A 412 -15.52 -13.47 19.78
CA THR A 412 -14.75 -12.27 19.39
C THR A 412 -15.67 -11.11 19.01
N LEU A 413 -16.76 -11.37 18.29
CA LEU A 413 -17.76 -10.35 17.94
C LEU A 413 -18.56 -9.87 19.17
N VAL A 414 -18.79 -10.72 20.17
CA VAL A 414 -19.39 -10.34 21.45
C VAL A 414 -18.45 -9.41 22.23
N LEU A 415 -17.16 -9.76 22.34
CA LEU A 415 -16.13 -8.95 22.99
C LEU A 415 -15.95 -7.59 22.32
N ALA A 416 -15.87 -7.54 20.99
CA ALA A 416 -15.79 -6.29 20.25
C ALA A 416 -17.06 -5.44 20.42
N LYS A 417 -18.26 -6.04 20.46
CA LYS A 417 -19.50 -5.31 20.76
C LYS A 417 -19.49 -4.75 22.19
N ALA A 418 -19.01 -5.52 23.18
CA ALA A 418 -18.89 -5.08 24.56
C ALA A 418 -17.90 -3.91 24.73
N LYS A 419 -16.80 -3.90 23.96
CA LYS A 419 -15.85 -2.78 23.85
C LYS A 419 -16.33 -1.60 23.01
N GLY A 420 -17.60 -1.57 22.58
CA GLY A 420 -18.19 -0.43 21.88
C GLY A 420 -17.69 -0.24 20.44
N PHE A 421 -17.20 -1.29 19.78
CA PHE A 421 -16.92 -1.24 18.35
C PHE A 421 -18.24 -1.25 17.54
N ASP A 422 -18.30 -0.42 16.50
CA ASP A 422 -19.49 -0.27 15.65
C ASP A 422 -19.54 -1.31 14.52
N VAL A 423 -18.36 -1.67 13.99
CA VAL A 423 -18.20 -2.66 12.92
C VAL A 423 -16.96 -3.51 13.18
N PHE A 424 -17.05 -4.81 12.97
CA PHE A 424 -15.89 -5.71 12.93
C PHE A 424 -15.57 -6.04 11.47
N CYS A 425 -14.30 -6.17 11.10
CA CYS A 425 -13.91 -6.40 9.71
C CYS A 425 -12.80 -7.44 9.61
N ALA A 426 -12.81 -8.18 8.50
CA ALA A 426 -11.84 -9.22 8.20
C ALA A 426 -11.55 -9.25 6.69
N LEU A 427 -10.46 -9.93 6.31
CA LEU A 427 -10.09 -10.21 4.92
C LEU A 427 -10.32 -11.69 4.62
N ASP A 428 -10.55 -12.00 3.35
CA ASP A 428 -10.68 -13.35 2.76
C ASP A 428 -9.32 -14.11 2.67
N VAL A 429 -8.43 -13.90 3.65
CA VAL A 429 -7.17 -14.63 3.85
C VAL A 429 -7.33 -15.75 4.88
N MET A 430 -6.32 -16.63 4.97
CA MET A 430 -6.34 -17.81 5.87
C MET A 430 -7.64 -18.62 5.69
N ASP A 431 -8.07 -19.34 6.72
CA ASP A 431 -9.33 -20.09 6.74
C ASP A 431 -10.56 -19.21 7.01
N ASN A 432 -10.46 -17.87 6.91
CA ASN A 432 -11.54 -16.96 7.32
C ASN A 432 -12.85 -17.21 6.56
N MET A 433 -12.76 -17.61 5.30
CA MET A 433 -13.92 -18.00 4.47
C MET A 433 -14.81 -19.07 5.15
N SER A 434 -14.25 -19.90 6.03
CA SER A 434 -15.00 -20.92 6.78
C SER A 434 -16.04 -20.35 7.76
N PHE A 435 -15.89 -19.09 8.21
CA PHE A 435 -16.79 -18.43 9.17
C PHE A 435 -17.48 -17.17 8.64
N LEU A 436 -16.91 -16.47 7.64
CA LEU A 436 -17.38 -15.15 7.19
C LEU A 436 -18.87 -15.14 6.81
N GLU A 437 -19.32 -16.10 6.01
CA GLU A 437 -20.73 -16.22 5.62
C GLU A 437 -21.62 -16.67 6.79
N LYS A 438 -21.17 -17.68 7.55
CA LYS A 438 -21.90 -18.24 8.71
C LYS A 438 -22.19 -17.19 9.78
N LEU A 439 -21.20 -16.33 10.05
CA LEU A 439 -21.29 -15.23 11.00
C LEU A 439 -21.93 -13.95 10.41
N LYS A 440 -22.50 -14.03 9.20
CA LYS A 440 -23.24 -12.93 8.56
C LYS A 440 -22.39 -11.66 8.36
N PHE A 441 -21.16 -11.82 7.88
CA PHE A 441 -20.41 -10.70 7.33
C PHE A 441 -21.00 -10.33 5.95
N THR A 442 -20.93 -9.05 5.59
CA THR A 442 -21.26 -8.52 4.26
C THR A 442 -19.99 -8.18 3.50
N ILE A 443 -19.93 -8.62 2.24
CA ILE A 443 -18.92 -8.22 1.25
C ILE A 443 -18.94 -6.70 1.04
N SER A 444 -17.77 -6.09 0.87
CA SER A 444 -17.58 -4.73 0.37
C SER A 444 -16.72 -4.73 -0.89
N ASP A 445 -16.85 -3.70 -1.72
CA ASP A 445 -16.15 -3.56 -3.02
C ASP A 445 -14.66 -3.15 -2.89
N LYS A 446 -14.04 -3.41 -1.73
CA LYS A 446 -12.66 -3.02 -1.43
C LYS A 446 -11.75 -4.26 -1.39
N SER A 447 -10.99 -4.44 -2.48
CA SER A 447 -9.93 -5.44 -2.64
C SER A 447 -8.64 -5.06 -1.90
N VAL A 448 -7.78 -6.03 -1.59
CA VAL A 448 -6.41 -5.80 -1.12
C VAL A 448 -5.44 -6.73 -1.88
N HIS A 449 -4.45 -6.15 -2.53
CA HIS A 449 -3.47 -6.86 -3.34
C HIS A 449 -2.11 -6.86 -2.63
N TYR A 450 -1.44 -8.01 -2.61
CA TYR A 450 -0.14 -8.21 -1.96
C TYR A 450 0.98 -8.30 -2.98
N TYR A 451 2.14 -7.74 -2.64
CA TYR A 451 3.27 -7.57 -3.55
C TYR A 451 4.60 -7.83 -2.84
N LEU A 452 5.53 -8.44 -3.57
CA LEU A 452 6.94 -8.48 -3.21
C LEU A 452 7.75 -7.60 -4.18
N TYR A 453 8.69 -6.85 -3.63
CA TYR A 453 9.67 -6.06 -4.38
C TYR A 453 11.00 -6.83 -4.44
N ASN A 454 11.60 -6.90 -5.63
CA ASN A 454 12.80 -7.69 -5.92
C ASN A 454 12.73 -9.16 -5.46
N TRP A 455 11.56 -9.79 -5.63
CA TRP A 455 11.40 -11.23 -5.47
C TRP A 455 10.39 -11.77 -6.48
N LYS A 456 10.74 -12.88 -7.14
CA LYS A 456 9.87 -13.64 -8.02
C LYS A 456 9.49 -14.95 -7.34
N CYS A 457 8.21 -15.30 -7.41
CA CYS A 457 7.67 -16.58 -6.98
C CYS A 457 6.37 -16.86 -7.77
N PRO A 458 5.84 -18.10 -7.74
CA PRO A 458 4.51 -18.40 -8.25
C PRO A 458 3.41 -17.63 -7.50
N LEU A 459 2.22 -17.57 -8.09
CA LEU A 459 1.04 -16.96 -7.48
C LEU A 459 0.49 -17.83 -6.33
N MET A 460 0.10 -17.19 -5.22
CA MET A 460 -0.33 -17.87 -4.00
C MET A 460 -1.85 -17.82 -3.83
N THR A 461 -2.49 -18.97 -3.71
CA THR A 461 -3.93 -19.06 -3.38
C THR A 461 -4.21 -18.79 -1.89
N THR A 462 -3.20 -18.95 -1.03
CA THR A 462 -3.29 -18.90 0.43
C THR A 462 -2.19 -18.01 1.02
N LEU A 463 -2.59 -17.02 1.83
CA LEU A 463 -1.71 -16.04 2.48
C LEU A 463 -2.00 -15.92 3.98
N ILE A 464 -0.98 -15.50 4.75
CA ILE A 464 -1.12 -15.07 6.15
C ILE A 464 -0.47 -13.72 6.47
N LEU A 465 0.05 -12.97 5.49
CA LEU A 465 0.69 -11.69 5.78
C LEU A 465 -0.35 -10.59 6.09
N GLN A 466 -1.15 -10.79 7.14
CA GLN A 466 -2.00 -9.80 7.78
C GLN A 466 -1.10 -8.76 8.45
N THR A 467 -0.57 -7.89 7.59
CA THR A 467 0.15 -6.70 7.98
C THR A 467 -0.79 -5.76 8.75
N VAL A 468 -0.23 -5.04 9.72
CA VAL A 468 -0.86 -3.82 10.25
C VAL A 468 -0.76 -2.75 9.16
N THR A 469 -1.62 -2.87 8.16
CA THR A 469 -1.88 -1.85 7.16
C THR A 469 -3.02 -0.99 7.66
N ALA A 470 -2.71 0.28 7.92
CA ALA A 470 -3.74 1.30 8.04
C ALA A 470 -4.63 1.23 6.80
N ARG A 471 -5.94 0.97 6.99
CA ARG A 471 -6.91 0.87 5.90
C ARG A 471 -6.80 2.10 5.00
N GLY A 472 -6.56 1.90 3.71
CA GLY A 472 -6.40 2.99 2.76
C GLY A 472 -5.79 2.49 1.46
N GLN A 473 -6.23 3.03 0.33
CA GLN A 473 -5.52 2.85 -0.94
C GLN A 473 -4.20 3.65 -0.90
N CYS A 474 -3.09 3.00 -1.24
CA CYS A 474 -1.79 3.66 -1.41
C CYS A 474 -1.93 4.76 -2.48
N CYS A 475 -1.75 6.02 -2.08
CA CYS A 475 -2.20 7.20 -2.81
C CYS A 475 -1.60 7.34 -4.22
N ALA A 476 -2.42 7.17 -5.28
CA ALA A 476 -2.07 7.62 -6.64
C ALA A 476 -3.24 7.66 -7.66
N ASN A 477 -4.29 8.47 -7.46
CA ASN A 477 -4.99 9.18 -8.56
C ASN A 477 -5.87 10.34 -8.05
N PRO A 478 -6.42 11.20 -8.94
CA PRO A 478 -7.24 12.35 -8.56
C PRO A 478 -8.75 12.08 -8.71
N ALA A 479 -9.54 12.82 -7.96
CA ALA A 479 -10.86 13.24 -8.38
C ALA A 479 -11.01 14.72 -8.01
N VAL A 480 -11.26 15.57 -9.00
CA VAL A 480 -11.77 16.93 -8.78
C VAL A 480 -13.00 17.04 -9.66
N LYS A 481 -14.19 17.11 -9.05
CA LYS A 481 -15.39 17.57 -9.73
C LYS A 481 -15.59 19.03 -9.35
N THR A 482 -15.50 19.91 -10.33
CA THR A 482 -15.98 21.28 -10.20
C THR A 482 -17.51 21.29 -10.08
N LYS A 483 -18.04 22.40 -9.57
CA LYS A 483 -19.43 22.79 -9.81
C LYS A 483 -19.62 23.19 -11.28
#